data_AF-A0A7K4FRU9-F1
#
_entry.id   AF-A0A7K4FRU9-F1
#
_cell.length_a   1.000
_cell.length_b   1.000
_cell.length_c   1.000
_cell.angle_alpha   90.00
_cell.angle_beta   90.00
_cell.angle_gamma   90.00
#
_symmetry.space_group_name_H-M   'P 1'
#
loop_
_entity.id
_entity.type
_entity.pdbx_description
1 polymer ?
#
loop_
_entity_poly.entity_id
_entity_poly.type
_entity_poly.pdbx_seq_one_letter_code
_entity_poly.pdbx_strand_id
1 'polypeptide(L)'
;IDIDGENRFVDKNELIDALKNFDTLKISFMEGYEALKNNNNAILAFKYMNEVFNNYYMNKFGSDYNNEKPPSWRLFQLVFIVSAIRSIVDGKDLDTVDVLHVATGGGKSESYFGLIVFSIFYERLNGKPDGVTAIVKFPLRMLSIQQLERLSSLIIYADKLRKEKNSIFRGSEISLGYYVGNSEDFPGLYSQVKAELYEDEKFIKLKQYPVYSKIITSCPLCDSDNRSRVKIIDEPEKKRVIHQCELNKEHTFYIYYSDREIFRYRPSVIVSTVDKWAGLAQQRRARTLLGGNGSMCPDGHGFIASGDKCEDNESEGKCANIGLNSAASPGPILSIQDEIHLLKESFGTISSHFEGLIEEIISANSNGQKIKNIAMSATLNGIDAQIDELYKKKAFVISGDPQTELNPSFKLFFKKTETINRLIYGMVPN
;
A
#
# COMPACT_ATOMS: atom_id res chain seq x y z
N ILE A 1 4.42 5.14 -51.60
CA ILE A 1 3.32 4.34 -51.00
C ILE A 1 3.50 4.53 -49.51
N ASP A 2 2.83 5.55 -48.98
CA ASP A 2 2.49 5.65 -47.56
C ASP A 2 1.61 4.45 -47.19
N ILE A 3 1.73 3.99 -45.94
CA ILE A 3 0.63 3.69 -45.00
C ILE A 3 1.28 3.26 -43.68
N ASP A 4 1.15 4.14 -42.68
CA ASP A 4 1.00 3.90 -41.24
C ASP A 4 2.14 3.25 -40.43
N GLY A 5 3.19 4.04 -40.20
CA GLY A 5 4.00 3.94 -38.99
C GLY A 5 4.35 5.34 -38.50
N GLU A 6 3.56 5.89 -37.58
CA GLU A 6 3.84 7.17 -36.91
C GLU A 6 5.16 7.09 -36.11
N ASN A 7 6.29 7.25 -36.80
CA ASN A 7 7.54 7.63 -36.16
C ASN A 7 7.41 9.10 -35.75
N ARG A 8 6.86 9.36 -34.56
CA ARG A 8 6.89 10.69 -33.95
C ARG A 8 8.35 11.11 -33.83
N PHE A 9 8.76 12.13 -34.58
CA PHE A 9 10.04 12.80 -34.34
C PHE A 9 9.99 13.37 -32.92
N VAL A 10 10.83 12.87 -32.01
CA VAL A 10 11.00 13.48 -30.68
C VAL A 10 11.45 14.91 -30.90
N ASP A 11 10.61 15.87 -30.51
CA ASP A 11 10.94 17.28 -30.63
C ASP A 11 12.19 17.57 -29.77
N LYS A 12 13.07 18.45 -30.24
CA LYS A 12 14.25 18.90 -29.49
C LYS A 12 13.84 19.43 -28.11
N ASN A 13 12.67 20.03 -28.00
CA ASN A 13 12.11 20.50 -26.73
C ASN A 13 11.79 19.34 -25.77
N GLU A 14 11.20 18.24 -26.25
CA GLU A 14 10.93 17.04 -25.43
C GLU A 14 12.22 16.45 -24.86
N LEU A 15 13.30 16.43 -25.64
CA LEU A 15 14.61 15.95 -25.17
C LEU A 15 15.19 16.87 -24.08
N ILE A 16 15.09 18.18 -24.27
CA ILE A 16 15.57 19.17 -23.30
C ILE A 16 14.81 19.03 -21.97
N ASP A 17 13.51 18.84 -22.03
CA ASP A 17 12.69 18.69 -20.83
C ASP A 17 12.94 17.35 -20.13
N ALA A 18 13.19 16.27 -20.88
CA ALA A 18 13.64 15.01 -20.31
C ALA A 18 14.99 15.13 -19.57
N LEU A 19 15.94 15.90 -20.11
CA LEU A 19 17.23 16.17 -19.46
C LEU A 19 17.06 16.99 -18.17
N LYS A 20 16.25 18.05 -18.19
CA LYS A 20 15.93 18.83 -16.98
C LYS A 20 15.25 17.98 -15.91
N ASN A 21 14.33 17.12 -16.32
CA ASN A 21 13.66 16.19 -15.41
C ASN A 21 14.65 15.21 -14.78
N PHE A 22 15.62 14.70 -15.56
CA PHE A 22 16.67 13.83 -15.04
C PHE A 22 17.60 14.56 -14.06
N ASP A 23 17.98 15.81 -14.32
CA ASP A 23 18.77 16.59 -13.38
C ASP A 23 18.01 16.87 -12.07
N THR A 24 16.70 17.13 -12.19
CA THR A 24 15.80 17.23 -11.02
C THR A 24 15.76 15.91 -10.24
N LEU A 25 15.73 14.76 -10.91
CA LEU A 25 15.79 13.45 -10.28
C LEU A 25 17.11 13.20 -9.56
N LYS A 26 18.26 13.62 -10.12
CA LYS A 26 19.54 13.54 -9.42
C LYS A 26 19.53 14.35 -8.13
N ILE A 27 19.03 15.58 -8.19
CA ILE A 27 18.91 16.44 -7.00
C ILE A 27 18.02 15.75 -5.96
N SER A 28 16.85 15.26 -6.40
CA SER A 28 15.89 14.53 -5.54
C SER A 28 16.53 13.32 -4.86
N PHE A 29 17.29 12.53 -5.60
CA PHE A 29 18.01 11.38 -5.07
C PHE A 29 19.08 11.80 -4.05
N MET A 30 19.86 12.84 -4.34
CA MET A 30 20.89 13.34 -3.43
C MET A 30 20.29 13.88 -2.13
N GLU A 31 19.17 14.60 -2.21
CA GLU A 31 18.44 15.06 -1.03
C GLU A 31 17.88 13.90 -0.21
N GLY A 32 17.32 12.88 -0.86
CA GLY A 32 16.86 11.67 -0.18
C GLY A 32 17.99 10.89 0.48
N TYR A 33 19.16 10.84 -0.15
CA TYR A 33 20.36 10.27 0.43
C TYR A 33 20.84 11.06 1.66
N GLU A 34 20.85 12.39 1.58
CA GLU A 34 21.20 13.23 2.73
C GLU A 34 20.17 13.10 3.87
N ALA A 35 18.88 12.98 3.57
CA ALA A 35 17.84 12.70 4.56
C ALA A 35 18.09 11.36 5.30
N LEU A 36 18.47 10.32 4.55
CA LEU A 36 18.87 9.03 5.14
C LEU A 36 20.11 9.17 6.02
N LYS A 37 21.14 9.86 5.53
CA LYS A 37 22.43 9.99 6.21
C LYS A 37 22.33 10.82 7.50
N ASN A 38 21.53 11.88 7.49
CA ASN A 38 21.45 12.85 8.58
C ASN A 38 20.36 12.53 9.60
N ASN A 39 19.46 11.57 9.33
CA ASN A 39 18.41 11.16 10.25
C ASN A 39 18.58 9.68 10.68
N ASN A 40 18.92 9.48 11.96
CA ASN A 40 19.13 8.15 12.54
C ASN A 40 17.90 7.23 12.44
N ASN A 41 16.69 7.78 12.57
CA ASN A 41 15.46 7.01 12.41
C ASN A 41 15.23 6.62 10.95
N ALA A 42 15.58 7.51 10.00
CA ALA A 42 15.46 7.23 8.57
C ALA A 42 16.41 6.10 8.13
N ILE A 43 17.70 6.16 8.48
CA ILE A 43 18.64 5.09 8.13
C ILE A 43 18.24 3.75 8.77
N LEU A 44 17.72 3.78 9.99
CA LEU A 44 17.28 2.59 10.69
C LEU A 44 16.01 2.00 10.05
N ALA A 45 15.04 2.83 9.69
CA ALA A 45 13.85 2.42 8.93
C ALA A 45 14.23 1.82 7.57
N PHE A 46 15.19 2.43 6.87
CA PHE A 46 15.70 1.91 5.59
C PHE A 46 16.39 0.55 5.75
N LYS A 47 17.19 0.37 6.82
CA LYS A 47 17.81 -0.92 7.14
C LYS A 47 16.74 -2.00 7.38
N TYR A 48 15.72 -1.71 8.19
CA TYR A 48 14.69 -2.70 8.50
C TYR A 48 13.73 -2.96 7.34
N MET A 49 13.49 -1.98 6.47
CA MET A 49 12.83 -2.21 5.17
C MET A 49 13.61 -3.27 4.37
N ASN A 50 14.93 -3.13 4.24
CA ASN A 50 15.76 -4.11 3.52
C ASN A 50 15.76 -5.48 4.21
N GLU A 51 15.79 -5.53 5.55
CA GLU A 51 15.71 -6.77 6.32
C GLU A 51 14.38 -7.52 6.08
N VAL A 52 13.24 -6.81 6.05
CA VAL A 52 11.93 -7.38 5.69
C VAL A 52 11.95 -7.99 4.29
N PHE A 53 12.46 -7.25 3.30
CA PHE A 53 12.52 -7.72 1.92
C PHE A 53 13.44 -8.93 1.78
N ASN A 54 14.61 -8.91 2.41
CA ASN A 54 15.54 -10.03 2.42
C ASN A 54 14.88 -11.28 3.03
N ASN A 55 14.25 -11.15 4.21
CA ASN A 55 13.60 -12.26 4.89
C ASN A 55 12.44 -12.85 4.07
N TYR A 56 11.63 -11.98 3.44
CA TYR A 56 10.54 -12.41 2.56
C TYR A 56 11.07 -13.15 1.34
N TYR A 57 12.02 -12.59 0.59
CA TYR A 57 12.50 -13.21 -0.64
C TYR A 57 13.35 -14.45 -0.38
N MET A 58 14.10 -14.50 0.72
CA MET A 58 14.82 -15.70 1.16
C MET A 58 13.86 -16.87 1.35
N ASN A 59 12.77 -16.67 2.11
CA ASN A 59 11.77 -17.72 2.27
C ASN A 59 10.92 -17.95 1.01
N LYS A 60 10.75 -16.92 0.17
CA LYS A 60 9.98 -17.06 -1.07
C LYS A 60 10.64 -18.05 -2.03
N PHE A 61 11.96 -17.95 -2.18
CA PHE A 61 12.74 -18.80 -3.07
C PHE A 61 13.18 -20.10 -2.39
N GLY A 62 13.37 -20.11 -1.06
CA GLY A 62 13.67 -21.34 -0.33
C GLY A 62 14.94 -22.02 -0.83
N SER A 63 14.81 -23.26 -1.29
CA SER A 63 15.91 -24.03 -1.88
C SER A 63 16.47 -23.41 -3.17
N ASP A 64 15.65 -22.63 -3.91
CA ASP A 64 16.08 -21.88 -5.10
C ASP A 64 16.77 -20.54 -4.76
N TYR A 65 16.95 -20.21 -3.47
CA TYR A 65 17.59 -18.97 -3.07
C TYR A 65 19.10 -18.99 -3.37
N ASN A 66 19.52 -18.14 -4.28
CA ASN A 66 20.93 -18.02 -4.65
C ASN A 66 21.68 -17.07 -3.70
N ASN A 67 22.51 -17.63 -2.81
CA ASN A 67 23.35 -16.86 -1.89
C ASN A 67 24.45 -16.04 -2.58
N GLU A 68 24.94 -16.48 -3.74
CA GLU A 68 25.95 -15.74 -4.52
C GLU A 68 25.34 -14.53 -5.23
N LYS A 69 24.07 -14.63 -5.59
CA LYS A 69 23.32 -13.56 -6.27
C LYS A 69 21.94 -13.37 -5.64
N PRO A 70 21.89 -12.80 -4.42
CA PRO A 70 20.65 -12.60 -3.72
C PRO A 70 19.74 -11.61 -4.49
N PRO A 71 18.41 -11.72 -4.32
CA PRO A 71 17.46 -10.72 -4.79
C PRO A 71 17.86 -9.33 -4.30
N SER A 72 18.00 -8.40 -5.23
CA SER A 72 18.44 -7.03 -4.97
C SER A 72 17.56 -6.04 -5.71
N TRP A 73 17.54 -4.80 -5.21
CA TRP A 73 16.82 -3.71 -5.83
C TRP A 73 17.36 -3.44 -7.24
N ARG A 74 16.45 -3.32 -8.21
CA ARG A 74 16.80 -2.73 -9.51
C ARG A 74 17.12 -1.26 -9.29
N LEU A 75 18.02 -0.71 -10.11
CA LEU A 75 18.52 0.66 -9.93
C LEU A 75 17.39 1.69 -9.88
N PHE A 76 16.39 1.61 -10.76
CA PHE A 76 15.26 2.54 -10.73
C PHE A 76 14.41 2.42 -9.45
N GLN A 77 14.28 1.22 -8.87
CA GLN A 77 13.51 1.00 -7.63
C GLN A 77 14.22 1.70 -6.47
N LEU A 78 15.55 1.56 -6.40
CA LEU A 78 16.37 2.23 -5.40
C LEU A 78 16.34 3.74 -5.58
N VAL A 79 16.51 4.23 -6.81
CA VAL A 79 16.44 5.67 -7.12
C VAL A 79 15.08 6.23 -6.74
N PHE A 80 13.99 5.55 -7.08
CA PHE A 80 12.64 5.94 -6.70
C PHE A 80 12.45 5.99 -5.19
N ILE A 81 12.79 4.91 -4.46
CA ILE A 81 12.63 4.84 -3.00
C ILE A 81 13.42 5.98 -2.35
N VAL A 82 14.71 6.11 -2.67
CA VAL A 82 15.56 7.13 -2.06
C VAL A 82 15.07 8.54 -2.41
N SER A 83 14.67 8.81 -3.66
CA SER A 83 14.14 10.12 -4.05
C SER A 83 12.84 10.46 -3.31
N ALA A 84 11.98 9.48 -3.05
CA ALA A 84 10.72 9.69 -2.31
C ALA A 84 10.94 9.92 -0.81
N ILE A 85 12.05 9.42 -0.23
CA ILE A 85 12.34 9.54 1.21
C ILE A 85 12.45 10.99 1.68
N ARG A 86 12.97 11.92 0.86
CA ARG A 86 13.01 13.35 1.22
C ARG A 86 11.62 13.92 1.53
N SER A 87 10.58 13.39 0.87
CA SER A 87 9.20 13.82 1.10
C SER A 87 8.69 13.30 2.45
N ILE A 88 9.05 12.06 2.80
CA ILE A 88 8.62 11.40 4.05
C ILE A 88 9.36 11.96 5.27
N VAL A 89 10.66 12.19 5.14
CA VAL A 89 11.55 12.58 6.25
C VAL A 89 11.56 14.09 6.45
N ASP A 90 11.69 14.87 5.38
CA ASP A 90 11.88 16.32 5.45
C ASP A 90 10.63 17.12 5.01
N GLY A 91 9.57 16.44 4.57
CA GLY A 91 8.34 17.11 4.11
C GLY A 91 8.51 17.92 2.83
N LYS A 92 9.49 17.58 1.99
CA LYS A 92 9.72 18.23 0.69
C LYS A 92 8.75 17.73 -0.39
N ASP A 93 8.49 18.58 -1.38
CA ASP A 93 7.75 18.23 -2.61
C ASP A 93 6.39 17.55 -2.37
N LEU A 94 5.67 17.97 -1.32
CA LEU A 94 4.33 17.44 -0.99
C LEU A 94 3.22 18.02 -1.89
N ASP A 95 3.53 19.07 -2.64
CA ASP A 95 2.71 19.67 -3.71
C ASP A 95 2.96 19.04 -5.09
N THR A 96 3.79 18.00 -5.15
CA THR A 96 4.03 17.23 -6.38
C THR A 96 3.59 15.77 -6.22
N VAL A 97 3.14 15.17 -7.31
CA VAL A 97 2.86 13.73 -7.40
C VAL A 97 4.01 13.05 -8.13
N ASP A 98 4.68 12.13 -7.45
CA ASP A 98 5.77 11.36 -8.08
C ASP A 98 5.15 10.25 -8.94
N VAL A 99 5.36 10.31 -10.24
CA VAL A 99 4.81 9.35 -11.21
C VAL A 99 5.90 8.34 -11.58
N LEU A 100 5.82 7.12 -11.07
CA LEU A 100 6.72 6.04 -11.47
C LEU A 100 6.24 5.42 -12.79
N HIS A 101 7.00 5.68 -13.86
CA HIS A 101 6.73 5.19 -15.20
C HIS A 101 7.64 4.02 -15.57
N VAL A 102 7.06 2.83 -15.63
CA VAL A 102 7.73 1.58 -16.02
C VAL A 102 6.73 0.70 -16.76
N ALA A 103 7.16 -0.19 -17.63
CA ALA A 103 6.30 -1.19 -18.25
C ALA A 103 5.69 -2.16 -17.22
N THR A 104 4.59 -2.80 -17.60
CA THR A 104 3.98 -3.89 -16.84
C THR A 104 4.98 -5.03 -16.64
N GLY A 105 5.03 -5.59 -15.42
CA GLY A 105 6.02 -6.60 -15.05
C GLY A 105 7.45 -6.04 -14.82
N GLY A 106 7.67 -4.73 -14.97
CA GLY A 106 8.97 -4.08 -14.76
C GLY A 106 9.43 -3.96 -13.30
N GLY A 107 8.62 -4.41 -12.33
CA GLY A 107 8.95 -4.36 -10.90
C GLY A 107 8.51 -3.07 -10.20
N LYS A 108 7.44 -2.41 -10.68
CA LYS A 108 6.86 -1.21 -10.05
C LYS A 108 6.42 -1.48 -8.61
N SER A 109 5.78 -2.63 -8.40
CA SER A 109 5.18 -3.00 -7.11
C SER A 109 6.20 -3.03 -5.97
N GLU A 110 7.36 -3.64 -6.19
CA GLU A 110 8.43 -3.69 -5.19
C GLU A 110 8.88 -2.29 -4.74
N SER A 111 8.91 -1.32 -5.66
CA SER A 111 9.34 0.06 -5.37
C SER A 111 8.43 0.72 -4.33
N TYR A 112 7.11 0.68 -4.56
CA TYR A 112 6.17 1.29 -3.63
C TYR A 112 5.94 0.43 -2.38
N PHE A 113 6.03 -0.90 -2.48
CA PHE A 113 6.04 -1.77 -1.30
C PHE A 113 7.21 -1.44 -0.37
N GLY A 114 8.41 -1.21 -0.94
CA GLY A 114 9.58 -0.77 -0.17
C GLY A 114 9.30 0.54 0.55
N LEU A 115 8.78 1.53 -0.17
CA LEU A 115 8.45 2.82 0.41
C LEU A 115 7.39 2.76 1.51
N ILE A 116 6.37 1.90 1.37
CA ILE A 116 5.36 1.65 2.41
C ILE A 116 6.04 1.09 3.66
N VAL A 117 6.84 0.03 3.54
CA VAL A 117 7.51 -0.61 4.68
C VAL A 117 8.48 0.37 5.35
N PHE A 118 9.23 1.14 4.57
CA PHE A 118 10.07 2.23 5.08
C PHE A 118 9.25 3.23 5.91
N SER A 119 8.14 3.72 5.36
CA SER A 119 7.27 4.71 5.99
C SER A 119 6.72 4.20 7.33
N ILE A 120 6.29 2.93 7.38
CA ILE A 120 5.76 2.31 8.61
C ILE A 120 6.83 2.30 9.70
N PHE A 121 8.04 1.82 9.39
CA PHE A 121 9.12 1.78 10.37
C PHE A 121 9.56 3.19 10.78
N TYR A 122 9.61 4.13 9.84
CA TYR A 122 9.96 5.51 10.13
C TYR A 122 8.95 6.16 11.08
N GLU A 123 7.65 6.03 10.84
CA GLU A 123 6.63 6.56 11.76
C GLU A 123 6.68 5.89 13.14
N ARG A 124 6.89 4.58 13.19
CA ARG A 124 7.02 3.83 14.48
C ARG A 124 8.24 4.29 15.27
N LEU A 125 9.37 4.54 14.61
CA LEU A 125 10.59 5.09 15.23
C LEU A 125 10.42 6.54 15.70
N ASN A 126 9.56 7.31 15.04
CA ASN A 126 9.17 8.66 15.47
C ASN A 126 8.00 8.68 16.46
N GLY A 127 7.63 7.52 17.01
CA GLY A 127 6.72 7.42 18.15
C GLY A 127 5.25 7.26 17.81
N LYS A 128 4.87 7.11 16.54
CA LYS A 128 3.48 6.78 16.15
C LYS A 128 3.17 5.33 16.55
N PRO A 129 2.31 5.06 17.55
CA PRO A 129 2.12 3.71 18.07
C PRO A 129 1.19 2.86 17.19
N ASP A 130 0.22 3.48 16.51
CA ASP A 130 -0.81 2.79 15.73
C ASP A 130 -1.29 3.67 14.57
N GLY A 131 -2.35 3.23 13.88
CA GLY A 131 -2.99 4.01 12.84
C GLY A 131 -2.40 3.79 11.44
N VAL A 132 -3.03 4.46 10.47
CA VAL A 132 -2.74 4.31 9.05
C VAL A 132 -1.49 5.10 8.68
N THR A 133 -0.54 4.44 8.01
CA THR A 133 0.66 5.07 7.45
C THR A 133 0.48 5.34 5.97
N ALA A 134 -0.03 4.34 5.24
CA ALA A 134 -0.11 4.39 3.79
C ALA A 134 -1.47 3.90 3.28
N ILE A 135 -1.94 4.53 2.20
CA ILE A 135 -3.11 4.10 1.44
C ILE A 135 -2.65 3.73 0.03
N VAL A 136 -3.06 2.58 -0.45
CA VAL A 136 -2.83 2.10 -1.80
C VAL A 136 -4.17 1.95 -2.50
N LYS A 137 -4.35 2.71 -3.58
CA LYS A 137 -5.59 2.81 -4.34
C LYS A 137 -5.41 2.15 -5.69
N PHE A 138 -6.42 1.37 -6.08
CA PHE A 138 -6.48 0.68 -7.37
C PHE A 138 -7.75 1.10 -8.12
N PRO A 139 -7.73 1.08 -9.46
CA PRO A 139 -8.94 1.26 -10.24
C PRO A 139 -9.95 0.13 -9.95
N LEU A 140 -11.18 0.25 -10.49
CA LEU A 140 -12.28 -0.71 -10.29
C LEU A 140 -11.92 -2.17 -10.59
N ARG A 141 -10.93 -2.40 -11.46
CA ARG A 141 -10.35 -3.73 -11.62
C ARG A 141 -9.48 -3.96 -10.39
N MET A 142 -10.01 -4.74 -9.45
CA MET A 142 -9.36 -5.13 -8.21
C MET A 142 -7.89 -5.47 -8.45
N LEU A 143 -7.06 -5.14 -7.46
CA LEU A 143 -5.70 -5.65 -7.39
C LEU A 143 -5.72 -7.16 -7.65
N SER A 144 -4.84 -7.66 -8.52
CA SER A 144 -4.69 -9.10 -8.65
C SER A 144 -4.49 -9.68 -7.25
N ILE A 145 -5.24 -10.72 -6.88
CA ILE A 145 -5.11 -11.38 -5.57
C ILE A 145 -3.63 -11.70 -5.29
N GLN A 146 -2.85 -12.01 -6.33
CA GLN A 146 -1.40 -12.22 -6.22
C GLN A 146 -0.63 -10.98 -5.74
N GLN A 147 -0.97 -9.78 -6.22
CA GLN A 147 -0.32 -8.55 -5.75
C GLN A 147 -0.76 -8.21 -4.31
N LEU A 148 -2.04 -8.45 -3.96
CA LEU A 148 -2.53 -8.27 -2.60
C LEU A 148 -1.85 -9.24 -1.62
N GLU A 149 -1.73 -10.51 -2.01
CA GLU A 149 -1.08 -11.56 -1.21
C GLU A 149 0.40 -11.24 -0.97
N ARG A 150 1.09 -10.69 -1.99
CA ARG A 150 2.47 -10.23 -1.87
C ARG A 150 2.63 -9.06 -0.91
N LEU A 151 1.81 -8.02 -1.03
CA LEU A 151 1.83 -6.89 -0.10
C LEU A 151 1.54 -7.38 1.31
N SER A 152 0.48 -8.16 1.49
CA SER A 152 0.09 -8.75 2.78
C SER A 152 1.23 -9.57 3.39
N SER A 153 1.95 -10.36 2.59
CA SER A 153 3.13 -11.10 3.05
C SER A 153 4.24 -10.18 3.55
N LEU A 154 4.55 -9.09 2.83
CA LEU A 154 5.56 -8.13 3.27
C LEU A 154 5.16 -7.42 4.58
N ILE A 155 3.87 -7.07 4.73
CA ILE A 155 3.33 -6.50 5.97
C ILE A 155 3.42 -7.51 7.13
N ILE A 156 3.17 -8.79 6.87
CA ILE A 156 3.35 -9.87 7.85
C ILE A 156 4.82 -9.99 8.29
N TYR A 157 5.76 -9.94 7.35
CA TYR A 157 7.20 -9.93 7.67
C TYR A 157 7.61 -8.67 8.45
N ALA A 158 7.01 -7.51 8.14
CA ALA A 158 7.23 -6.28 8.89
C ALA A 158 6.72 -6.40 10.33
N ASP A 159 5.54 -6.99 10.57
CA ASP A 159 5.03 -7.24 11.92
C ASP A 159 5.87 -8.28 12.68
N LYS A 160 6.35 -9.33 12.01
CA LYS A 160 7.29 -10.30 12.59
C LYS A 160 8.55 -9.59 13.10
N LEU A 161 9.17 -8.76 12.25
CA LEU A 161 10.36 -8.02 12.62
C LEU A 161 10.11 -7.02 13.75
N ARG A 162 8.94 -6.36 13.74
CA ARG A 162 8.49 -5.49 14.84
C ARG A 162 8.40 -6.25 16.17
N LYS A 163 7.82 -7.46 16.17
CA LYS A 163 7.72 -8.34 17.36
C LYS A 163 9.10 -8.76 17.87
N GLU A 164 10.00 -9.16 16.97
CA GLU A 164 11.38 -9.55 17.31
C GLU A 164 12.19 -8.39 17.91
N LYS A 165 11.91 -7.15 17.47
CA LYS A 165 12.60 -5.94 17.91
C LYS A 165 11.69 -5.02 18.74
N ASN A 166 10.94 -5.60 19.69
CA ASN A 166 9.96 -4.89 20.52
C ASN A 166 10.53 -3.71 21.34
N SER A 167 11.83 -3.73 21.62
CA SER A 167 12.54 -2.67 22.35
C SER A 167 12.72 -1.40 21.50
N ILE A 168 12.74 -1.57 20.17
CA ILE A 168 12.91 -0.52 19.18
C ILE A 168 11.53 -0.08 18.68
N PHE A 169 10.70 -1.02 18.27
CA PHE A 169 9.38 -0.74 17.72
C PHE A 169 8.29 -0.97 18.76
N ARG A 170 7.76 0.13 19.28
CA ARG A 170 6.61 0.12 20.19
C ARG A 170 5.29 0.22 19.41
N GLY A 171 4.19 0.03 20.11
CA GLY A 171 2.84 0.22 19.56
C GLY A 171 2.17 -1.08 19.10
N SER A 172 1.09 -0.90 18.34
CA SER A 172 0.23 -1.97 17.86
C SER A 172 0.87 -2.78 16.73
N GLU A 173 0.15 -3.82 16.31
CA GLU A 173 0.57 -4.70 15.24
C GLU A 173 0.58 -3.97 13.88
N ILE A 174 1.56 -4.31 13.05
CA ILE A 174 1.60 -3.87 11.66
C ILE A 174 0.61 -4.74 10.88
N SER A 175 -0.38 -4.11 10.27
CA SER A 175 -1.55 -4.79 9.72
C SER A 175 -2.02 -4.18 8.40
N LEU A 176 -2.80 -4.96 7.64
CA LEU A 176 -3.35 -4.56 6.35
C LEU A 176 -4.88 -4.51 6.42
N GLY A 177 -5.48 -3.45 5.87
CA GLY A 177 -6.91 -3.33 5.62
C GLY A 177 -7.21 -3.47 4.15
N TYR A 178 -8.08 -4.38 3.75
CA TYR A 178 -8.59 -4.51 2.39
C TYR A 178 -9.98 -3.87 2.31
N TYR A 179 -9.99 -2.57 1.98
CA TYR A 179 -11.17 -1.71 1.95
C TYR A 179 -11.73 -1.61 0.53
N VAL A 180 -12.45 -2.64 0.10
CA VAL A 180 -13.06 -2.69 -1.24
C VAL A 180 -14.59 -2.68 -1.14
N GLY A 181 -15.27 -2.50 -2.29
CA GLY A 181 -16.73 -2.51 -2.38
C GLY A 181 -17.39 -3.64 -1.57
N ASN A 182 -18.57 -3.36 -1.01
CA ASN A 182 -19.29 -4.35 -0.20
C ASN A 182 -19.76 -5.51 -1.10
N SER A 183 -19.20 -6.69 -0.88
CA SER A 183 -19.60 -7.93 -1.54
C SER A 183 -19.82 -9.04 -0.51
N GLU A 184 -20.28 -10.20 -0.99
CA GLU A 184 -20.32 -11.41 -0.16
C GLU A 184 -18.91 -11.76 0.35
N ASP A 185 -17.88 -11.53 -0.48
CA ASP A 185 -16.51 -11.84 -0.11
C ASP A 185 -15.87 -10.84 0.86
N PHE A 186 -16.27 -9.57 0.76
CA PHE A 186 -15.73 -8.45 1.52
C PHE A 186 -16.90 -7.63 2.11
N PRO A 187 -17.51 -8.14 3.20
CA PRO A 187 -18.71 -7.54 3.78
C PRO A 187 -18.41 -6.27 4.58
N GLY A 188 -19.41 -5.42 4.79
CA GLY A 188 -19.23 -4.19 5.58
C GLY A 188 -19.17 -4.41 7.10
N LEU A 189 -19.76 -5.50 7.60
CA LEU A 189 -19.90 -5.76 9.03
C LEU A 189 -19.08 -6.98 9.47
N TYR A 190 -18.55 -6.93 10.69
CA TYR A 190 -17.84 -8.07 11.27
C TYR A 190 -18.80 -9.25 11.52
N SER A 191 -20.06 -8.99 11.87
CA SER A 191 -21.07 -10.04 12.07
C SER A 191 -21.31 -10.89 10.81
N GLN A 192 -21.13 -10.31 9.62
CA GLN A 192 -21.26 -11.03 8.35
C GLN A 192 -20.06 -11.94 8.10
N VAL A 193 -18.84 -11.46 8.40
CA VAL A 193 -17.64 -12.31 8.38
C VAL A 193 -17.77 -13.46 9.37
N LYS A 194 -18.23 -13.15 10.59
CA LYS A 194 -18.45 -14.14 11.64
C LYS A 194 -19.43 -15.22 11.22
N ALA A 195 -20.51 -14.88 10.51
CA ALA A 195 -21.48 -15.85 10.01
C ALA A 195 -20.89 -16.91 9.07
N GLU A 196 -19.76 -16.62 8.39
CA GLU A 196 -19.07 -17.64 7.60
C GLU A 196 -18.45 -18.74 8.48
N LEU A 197 -18.15 -18.47 9.75
CA LEU A 197 -17.41 -19.37 10.65
C LEU A 197 -18.31 -20.31 11.47
N TYR A 198 -19.60 -19.99 11.60
CA TYR A 198 -20.54 -20.70 12.47
C TYR A 198 -21.64 -21.43 11.67
N GLU A 199 -22.16 -22.53 12.23
CA GLU A 199 -23.26 -23.31 11.64
C GLU A 199 -24.64 -22.72 11.97
N ASP A 200 -24.74 -22.02 13.10
CA ASP A 200 -25.99 -21.50 13.64
C ASP A 200 -25.98 -19.97 13.73
N GLU A 201 -27.17 -19.36 13.61
CA GLU A 201 -27.38 -17.92 13.70
C GLU A 201 -27.09 -17.34 15.10
N LYS A 202 -27.00 -18.18 16.14
CA LYS A 202 -26.67 -17.75 17.51
C LYS A 202 -25.16 -17.75 17.76
N PHE A 203 -24.35 -18.13 16.78
CA PHE A 203 -22.89 -18.21 16.86
C PHE A 203 -22.39 -19.08 18.04
N ILE A 204 -23.03 -20.23 18.27
CA ILE A 204 -22.67 -21.16 19.35
C ILE A 204 -21.73 -22.25 18.86
N LYS A 205 -21.97 -22.76 17.64
CA LYS A 205 -21.28 -23.92 17.07
C LYS A 205 -20.50 -23.54 15.82
N LEU A 206 -19.18 -23.67 15.90
CA LEU A 206 -18.29 -23.49 14.75
C LEU A 206 -18.53 -24.58 13.69
N LYS A 207 -18.33 -24.23 12.42
CA LYS A 207 -18.36 -25.20 11.32
C LYS A 207 -17.32 -26.28 11.50
N GLN A 208 -17.69 -27.51 11.13
CA GLN A 208 -16.77 -28.65 11.14
C GLN A 208 -15.52 -28.41 10.27
N TYR A 209 -15.69 -27.76 9.11
CA TYR A 209 -14.59 -27.45 8.19
C TYR A 209 -14.08 -26.03 8.43
N PRO A 210 -12.74 -25.83 8.49
CA PRO A 210 -12.15 -24.52 8.69
C PRO A 210 -12.40 -23.63 7.47
N VAL A 211 -12.71 -22.37 7.74
CA VAL A 211 -12.75 -21.32 6.70
C VAL A 211 -11.34 -20.78 6.51
N TYR A 212 -10.93 -20.63 5.26
CA TYR A 212 -9.59 -20.18 4.89
C TYR A 212 -9.60 -18.73 4.43
N SER A 213 -8.47 -18.05 4.62
CA SER A 213 -8.30 -16.67 4.20
C SER A 213 -8.42 -16.52 2.68
N LYS A 214 -9.21 -15.52 2.27
CA LYS A 214 -9.38 -15.12 0.86
C LYS A 214 -8.21 -14.30 0.31
N ILE A 215 -7.34 -13.78 1.18
CA ILE A 215 -6.25 -12.84 0.85
C ILE A 215 -4.88 -13.52 0.90
N ILE A 216 -4.62 -14.33 1.93
CA ILE A 216 -3.40 -15.11 2.08
C ILE A 216 -3.77 -16.58 1.99
N THR A 217 -3.47 -17.20 0.85
CA THR A 217 -3.83 -18.62 0.64
C THR A 217 -2.91 -19.56 1.42
N SER A 218 -1.67 -19.14 1.61
CA SER A 218 -0.58 -19.94 2.17
C SER A 218 0.25 -19.12 3.16
N CYS A 219 0.60 -19.70 4.31
CA CYS A 219 1.34 -19.04 5.38
C CYS A 219 2.71 -18.55 4.87
N PRO A 220 2.98 -17.23 4.86
CA PRO A 220 4.22 -16.68 4.30
C PRO A 220 5.42 -16.90 5.23
N LEU A 221 5.21 -17.30 6.48
CA LEU A 221 6.26 -17.55 7.46
C LEU A 221 6.65 -19.04 7.59
N CYS A 222 5.89 -19.94 6.97
CA CYS A 222 6.30 -21.36 6.87
C CYS A 222 7.39 -21.50 5.82
N ASP A 223 8.20 -22.56 5.95
CA ASP A 223 9.21 -22.92 4.96
C ASP A 223 8.59 -23.04 3.56
N SER A 224 9.35 -22.62 2.53
CA SER A 224 8.93 -22.62 1.11
C SER A 224 8.30 -23.94 0.67
N ASP A 225 8.88 -25.05 1.12
CA ASP A 225 8.57 -26.40 0.65
C ASP A 225 7.39 -27.02 1.41
N ASN A 226 6.95 -26.38 2.49
CA ASN A 226 5.88 -26.87 3.36
C ASN A 226 4.96 -25.74 3.85
N ARG A 227 4.47 -24.93 2.90
CA ARG A 227 3.52 -23.86 3.22
C ARG A 227 2.15 -24.45 3.56
N SER A 228 1.71 -24.17 4.78
CA SER A 228 0.36 -24.52 5.21
C SER A 228 -0.65 -23.46 4.82
N ARG A 229 -1.93 -23.83 4.79
CA ARG A 229 -3.03 -22.87 4.58
C ARG A 229 -3.23 -21.97 5.79
N VAL A 230 -3.89 -20.83 5.56
CA VAL A 230 -4.20 -19.85 6.61
C VAL A 230 -5.69 -19.85 6.90
N LYS A 231 -6.06 -20.20 8.13
CA LYS A 231 -7.43 -20.23 8.63
C LYS A 231 -7.86 -18.85 9.14
N ILE A 232 -9.15 -18.59 9.05
CA ILE A 232 -9.77 -17.46 9.73
C ILE A 232 -10.25 -17.94 11.10
N ILE A 233 -9.89 -17.20 12.16
CA ILE A 233 -10.26 -17.48 13.54
C ILE A 233 -11.04 -16.29 14.07
N ASP A 234 -12.18 -16.56 14.73
CA ASP A 234 -12.98 -15.53 15.38
C ASP A 234 -12.34 -15.07 16.70
N GLU A 235 -12.24 -13.76 16.92
CA GLU A 235 -11.91 -13.16 18.22
C GLU A 235 -13.10 -12.31 18.72
N PRO A 236 -14.15 -12.93 19.29
CA PRO A 236 -15.40 -12.25 19.62
C PRO A 236 -15.25 -11.14 20.66
N GLU A 237 -14.36 -11.32 21.64
CA GLU A 237 -14.02 -10.30 22.67
C GLU A 237 -13.50 -9.00 22.05
N LYS A 238 -12.83 -9.12 20.90
CA LYS A 238 -12.26 -8.00 20.15
C LYS A 238 -13.15 -7.60 18.98
N LYS A 239 -14.17 -8.38 18.64
CA LYS A 239 -15.04 -8.17 17.48
C LYS A 239 -14.25 -8.01 16.18
N ARG A 240 -13.33 -8.95 15.96
CA ARG A 240 -12.54 -9.06 14.73
C ARG A 240 -12.29 -10.51 14.41
N VAL A 241 -11.84 -10.77 13.19
CA VAL A 241 -11.20 -12.02 12.84
C VAL A 241 -9.68 -11.87 12.77
N ILE A 242 -8.98 -12.96 13.00
CA ILE A 242 -7.53 -13.06 12.80
C ILE A 242 -7.21 -14.19 11.83
N HIS A 243 -6.08 -14.07 11.17
CA HIS A 243 -5.62 -15.04 10.19
C HIS A 243 -4.50 -15.88 10.82
N GLN A 244 -4.69 -17.19 10.93
CA GLN A 244 -3.75 -18.07 11.63
C GLN A 244 -3.30 -19.22 10.74
N CYS A 245 -2.00 -19.47 10.71
CA CYS A 245 -1.40 -20.62 10.06
C CYS A 245 -1.95 -21.95 10.63
N GLU A 246 -2.28 -22.89 9.76
CA GLU A 246 -2.84 -24.19 10.16
C GLU A 246 -1.83 -25.07 10.91
N LEU A 247 -0.54 -24.99 10.57
CA LEU A 247 0.51 -25.80 11.19
C LEU A 247 1.16 -25.15 12.41
N ASN A 248 1.30 -23.82 12.44
CA ASN A 248 1.95 -23.10 13.54
C ASN A 248 1.04 -21.97 14.05
N LYS A 249 0.43 -22.17 15.22
CA LYS A 249 -0.49 -21.20 15.83
C LYS A 249 0.17 -19.87 16.22
N GLU A 250 1.49 -19.83 16.40
CA GLU A 250 2.23 -18.59 16.67
C GLU A 250 2.25 -17.66 15.45
N HIS A 251 2.09 -18.21 14.24
CA HIS A 251 1.96 -17.43 13.02
C HIS A 251 0.52 -16.90 12.89
N THR A 252 0.26 -15.80 13.59
CA THR A 252 -0.99 -15.05 13.57
C THR A 252 -0.79 -13.69 12.86
N PHE A 253 -1.69 -13.38 11.93
CA PHE A 253 -1.65 -12.22 11.05
C PHE A 253 -2.92 -11.38 11.20
N TYR A 254 -2.76 -10.07 11.04
CA TYR A 254 -3.83 -9.08 11.17
C TYR A 254 -4.14 -8.49 9.80
N ILE A 255 -5.16 -9.06 9.16
CA ILE A 255 -5.69 -8.62 7.88
C ILE A 255 -7.17 -8.37 8.09
N TYR A 256 -7.60 -7.12 7.89
CA TYR A 256 -8.98 -6.70 8.10
C TYR A 256 -9.62 -6.47 6.75
N TYR A 257 -10.79 -7.04 6.51
CA TYR A 257 -11.49 -6.88 5.22
C TYR A 257 -12.96 -6.53 5.36
N SER A 258 -13.46 -6.35 6.59
CA SER A 258 -14.72 -5.64 6.82
C SER A 258 -14.48 -4.17 7.15
N ASP A 259 -15.40 -3.31 6.70
CA ASP A 259 -15.34 -1.87 6.97
C ASP A 259 -15.21 -1.59 8.48
N ARG A 260 -15.99 -2.31 9.30
CA ARG A 260 -16.01 -2.15 10.76
C ARG A 260 -14.67 -2.49 11.40
N GLU A 261 -14.04 -3.59 10.99
CA GLU A 261 -12.71 -3.94 11.49
C GLU A 261 -11.68 -2.90 11.09
N ILE A 262 -11.70 -2.45 9.83
CA ILE A 262 -10.76 -1.45 9.31
C ILE A 262 -10.88 -0.14 10.10
N PHE A 263 -12.09 0.36 10.32
CA PHE A 263 -12.31 1.60 11.09
C PHE A 263 -11.90 1.49 12.56
N ARG A 264 -12.09 0.32 13.19
CA ARG A 264 -11.75 0.07 14.59
C ARG A 264 -10.26 -0.14 14.81
N TYR A 265 -9.64 -0.96 13.97
CA TYR A 265 -8.27 -1.39 14.16
C TYR A 265 -7.25 -0.52 13.44
N ARG A 266 -7.70 0.36 12.53
CA ARG A 266 -6.88 1.39 11.86
C ARG A 266 -5.57 0.80 11.34
N PRO A 267 -5.64 -0.12 10.36
CA PRO A 267 -4.47 -0.86 9.89
C PRO A 267 -3.36 0.05 9.39
N SER A 268 -2.11 -0.41 9.48
CA SER A 268 -0.95 0.39 9.04
C SER A 268 -0.97 0.68 7.54
N VAL A 269 -1.55 -0.22 6.74
CA VAL A 269 -1.73 -0.05 5.30
C VAL A 269 -3.16 -0.33 4.93
N ILE A 270 -3.76 0.55 4.13
CA ILE A 270 -5.06 0.32 3.51
C ILE A 270 -4.85 0.05 2.03
N VAL A 271 -5.42 -1.04 1.53
CA VAL A 271 -5.59 -1.31 0.11
C VAL A 271 -7.05 -1.08 -0.23
N SER A 272 -7.34 -0.19 -1.16
CA SER A 272 -8.71 0.19 -1.52
C SER A 272 -8.90 0.32 -3.02
N THR A 273 -10.15 0.17 -3.47
CA THR A 273 -10.55 0.61 -4.80
C THR A 273 -10.93 2.09 -4.75
N VAL A 274 -10.67 2.81 -5.84
CA VAL A 274 -10.87 4.28 -5.90
C VAL A 274 -12.33 4.68 -5.63
N ASP A 275 -13.30 3.87 -6.05
CA ASP A 275 -14.73 4.09 -5.79
C ASP A 275 -15.10 3.96 -4.31
N LYS A 276 -14.60 2.90 -3.66
CA LYS A 276 -14.82 2.66 -2.23
C LYS A 276 -14.14 3.76 -1.40
N TRP A 277 -12.94 4.17 -1.81
CA TRP A 277 -12.21 5.27 -1.21
C TRP A 277 -12.92 6.61 -1.40
N ALA A 278 -13.47 6.91 -2.57
CA ALA A 278 -14.28 8.11 -2.79
C ALA A 278 -15.55 8.11 -1.90
N GLY A 279 -16.16 6.94 -1.70
CA GLY A 279 -17.29 6.75 -0.78
C GLY A 279 -16.97 7.00 0.71
N LEU A 280 -15.70 7.14 1.07
CA LEU A 280 -15.25 7.38 2.44
C LEU A 280 -15.89 8.63 3.07
N ALA A 281 -16.16 9.67 2.27
CA ALA A 281 -16.82 10.89 2.73
C ALA A 281 -18.25 10.65 3.26
N GLN A 282 -18.90 9.56 2.87
CA GLN A 282 -20.23 9.17 3.37
C GLN A 282 -20.14 8.28 4.63
N GLN A 283 -18.93 7.85 5.01
CA GLN A 283 -18.69 6.97 6.14
C GLN A 283 -18.17 7.78 7.33
N ARG A 284 -19.07 8.16 8.25
CA ARG A 284 -18.71 8.98 9.43
C ARG A 284 -17.56 8.40 10.27
N ARG A 285 -17.39 7.07 10.27
CA ARG A 285 -16.34 6.36 11.02
C ARG A 285 -14.98 6.42 10.33
N ALA A 286 -14.92 6.75 9.04
CA ALA A 286 -13.67 6.76 8.32
C ALA A 286 -12.70 7.86 8.78
N ARG A 287 -13.17 8.87 9.52
CA ARG A 287 -12.29 9.83 10.20
C ARG A 287 -11.26 9.16 11.13
N THR A 288 -11.53 7.95 11.63
CA THR A 288 -10.55 7.19 12.43
C THR A 288 -9.30 6.80 11.63
N LEU A 289 -9.44 6.69 10.31
CA LEU A 289 -8.36 6.39 9.38
C LEU A 289 -7.54 7.63 9.02
N LEU A 290 -8.12 8.82 9.21
CA LEU A 290 -7.59 10.12 8.77
C LEU A 290 -7.12 11.00 9.94
N GLY A 291 -6.65 10.37 11.02
CA GLY A 291 -6.11 11.06 12.21
C GLY A 291 -7.16 11.64 13.17
N GLY A 292 -8.46 11.40 12.94
CA GLY A 292 -9.51 11.97 13.76
C GLY A 292 -9.46 11.52 15.23
N ASN A 293 -9.76 12.45 16.13
CA ASN A 293 -9.80 12.20 17.58
C ASN A 293 -10.76 11.07 17.95
N GLY A 294 -10.47 10.42 19.08
CA GLY A 294 -11.22 9.28 19.57
C GLY A 294 -10.50 8.59 20.73
N SER A 295 -10.98 7.43 21.12
CA SER A 295 -10.34 6.61 22.15
C SER A 295 -10.54 5.13 21.88
N MET A 296 -9.66 4.31 22.43
CA MET A 296 -9.87 2.86 22.46
C MET A 296 -11.09 2.52 23.31
N CYS A 297 -11.89 1.56 22.86
CA CYS A 297 -12.96 0.98 23.65
C CYS A 297 -12.36 0.30 24.90
N PRO A 298 -12.85 0.60 26.12
CA PRO A 298 -12.41 -0.08 27.34
C PRO A 298 -12.55 -1.60 27.30
N ASP A 299 -13.54 -2.10 26.55
CA ASP A 299 -13.82 -3.54 26.39
C ASP A 299 -12.92 -4.20 25.32
N GLY A 300 -12.02 -3.45 24.67
CA GLY A 300 -11.08 -4.02 23.68
C GLY A 300 -11.61 -4.14 22.25
N HIS A 301 -12.80 -3.63 21.94
CA HIS A 301 -13.39 -3.64 20.60
C HIS A 301 -12.69 -2.75 19.54
N GLY A 302 -11.55 -2.15 19.86
CA GLY A 302 -10.83 -1.22 18.99
C GLY A 302 -11.19 0.25 19.18
N PHE A 303 -10.77 1.08 18.23
CA PHE A 303 -10.87 2.54 18.31
C PHE A 303 -12.28 3.05 17.99
N ILE A 304 -12.76 4.00 18.79
CA ILE A 304 -14.05 4.66 18.62
C ILE A 304 -13.80 6.14 18.36
N ALA A 305 -14.32 6.63 17.25
CA ALA A 305 -14.20 8.03 16.90
C ALA A 305 -14.91 8.93 17.92
N SER A 306 -14.36 10.12 18.19
CA SER A 306 -14.86 11.05 19.22
C SER A 306 -16.36 11.36 19.08
N GLY A 307 -17.15 11.00 20.08
CA GLY A 307 -18.61 11.17 20.10
C GLY A 307 -19.41 10.12 19.33
N ASP A 308 -18.75 9.14 18.69
CA ASP A 308 -19.44 7.99 18.09
C ASP A 308 -19.62 6.86 19.11
N LYS A 309 -20.58 5.98 18.86
CA LYS A 309 -20.82 4.78 19.68
C LYS A 309 -19.94 3.63 19.19
N CYS A 310 -19.41 2.87 20.15
CA CYS A 310 -18.68 1.63 19.88
C CYS A 310 -19.53 0.69 19.02
N GLU A 311 -20.79 0.48 19.43
CA GLU A 311 -21.80 -0.16 18.61
C GLU A 311 -23.07 0.63 18.47
N ASP A 312 -23.55 0.66 17.25
CA ASP A 312 -24.82 1.23 16.82
C ASP A 312 -25.67 0.24 16.02
N ASN A 313 -25.16 -0.97 15.75
CA ASN A 313 -25.87 -2.02 15.05
C ASN A 313 -26.12 -3.20 15.99
N GLU A 314 -27.40 -3.55 16.17
CA GLU A 314 -27.81 -4.66 17.04
C GLU A 314 -27.20 -6.00 16.62
N SER A 315 -26.91 -6.19 15.32
CA SER A 315 -26.29 -7.42 14.80
C SER A 315 -24.83 -7.60 15.19
N GLU A 316 -24.12 -6.55 15.61
CA GLU A 316 -22.73 -6.62 16.08
C GLU A 316 -22.65 -6.74 17.62
N GLY A 317 -23.79 -6.79 18.32
CA GLY A 317 -23.89 -6.86 19.77
C GLY A 317 -24.03 -5.50 20.46
N LYS A 318 -24.07 -5.48 21.79
CA LYS A 318 -24.29 -4.27 22.59
C LYS A 318 -22.99 -3.78 23.23
N CYS A 319 -22.52 -2.59 22.87
CA CYS A 319 -21.47 -1.87 23.61
C CYS A 319 -21.84 -0.38 23.64
N ALA A 320 -22.12 0.14 24.84
CA ALA A 320 -22.59 1.50 25.04
C ALA A 320 -21.45 2.55 25.16
N ASN A 321 -20.19 2.11 25.06
CA ASN A 321 -19.03 2.99 25.14
C ASN A 321 -19.06 4.03 24.01
N ILE A 322 -18.66 5.26 24.34
CA ILE A 322 -18.59 6.39 23.41
C ILE A 322 -17.13 6.82 23.30
N GLY A 323 -16.67 7.13 22.09
CA GLY A 323 -15.31 7.62 21.87
C GLY A 323 -15.09 8.96 22.55
N LEU A 324 -14.02 9.08 23.34
CA LEU A 324 -13.63 10.34 23.97
C LEU A 324 -12.97 11.28 22.95
N ASN A 325 -13.03 12.58 23.20
CA ASN A 325 -12.34 13.57 22.37
C ASN A 325 -10.86 13.69 22.77
N SER A 326 -10.11 12.60 22.58
CA SER A 326 -8.67 12.55 22.83
C SER A 326 -7.91 12.56 21.51
N ALA A 327 -6.75 13.22 21.49
CA ALA A 327 -5.86 13.21 20.34
C ALA A 327 -5.46 11.77 19.99
N ALA A 328 -5.61 11.41 18.72
CA ALA A 328 -5.27 10.10 18.18
C ALA A 328 -3.91 10.15 17.47
N SER A 329 -3.43 8.97 17.03
CA SER A 329 -2.31 8.90 16.10
C SER A 329 -2.64 9.68 14.82
N PRO A 330 -1.66 10.40 14.22
CA PRO A 330 -1.89 11.18 13.01
C PRO A 330 -2.31 10.28 11.85
N GLY A 331 -2.95 10.89 10.85
CA GLY A 331 -3.37 10.23 9.63
C GLY A 331 -2.20 9.71 8.78
N PRO A 332 -2.49 9.21 7.57
CA PRO A 332 -1.50 8.69 6.65
C PRO A 332 -0.57 9.79 6.12
N ILE A 333 0.66 9.40 5.82
CA ILE A 333 1.68 10.27 5.18
C ILE A 333 1.91 9.90 3.71
N LEU A 334 1.36 8.77 3.25
CA LEU A 334 1.61 8.24 1.92
C LEU A 334 0.31 7.79 1.23
N SER A 335 0.08 8.27 0.00
CA SER A 335 -1.02 7.84 -0.87
C SER A 335 -0.46 7.39 -2.19
N ILE A 336 -0.73 6.14 -2.56
CA ILE A 336 -0.24 5.51 -3.78
C ILE A 336 -1.45 5.19 -4.66
N GLN A 337 -1.44 5.69 -5.88
CA GLN A 337 -2.41 5.35 -6.92
C GLN A 337 -1.75 4.43 -7.94
N ASP A 338 -2.14 3.16 -7.96
CA ASP A 338 -1.69 2.25 -9.02
C ASP A 338 -2.57 2.41 -10.27
N GLU A 339 -1.98 2.13 -11.44
CA GLU A 339 -2.61 2.22 -12.76
C GLU A 339 -3.44 3.49 -12.97
N ILE A 340 -2.86 4.65 -12.65
CA ILE A 340 -3.55 5.96 -12.75
C ILE A 340 -4.12 6.23 -14.15
N HIS A 341 -3.49 5.69 -15.20
CA HIS A 341 -3.98 5.82 -16.58
C HIS A 341 -5.36 5.19 -16.82
N LEU A 342 -5.87 4.39 -15.88
CA LEU A 342 -7.23 3.82 -15.90
C LEU A 342 -8.26 4.74 -15.22
N LEU A 343 -7.84 5.77 -14.50
CA LEU A 343 -8.72 6.77 -13.89
C LEU A 343 -9.06 7.90 -14.87
N LYS A 344 -9.80 7.54 -15.93
CA LYS A 344 -10.26 8.49 -16.94
C LYS A 344 -11.75 8.82 -16.78
N GLU A 345 -12.14 9.92 -17.42
CA GLU A 345 -13.54 10.34 -17.60
C GLU A 345 -14.29 10.57 -16.27
N SER A 346 -15.48 9.99 -16.13
CA SER A 346 -16.40 10.20 -15.01
C SER A 346 -15.81 9.77 -13.67
N PHE A 347 -15.01 8.70 -13.65
CA PHE A 347 -14.40 8.20 -12.41
C PHE A 347 -13.33 9.12 -11.87
N GLY A 348 -12.45 9.64 -12.73
CA GLY A 348 -11.44 10.60 -12.33
C GLY A 348 -12.05 11.90 -11.80
N THR A 349 -13.10 12.39 -12.47
CA THR A 349 -13.81 13.62 -12.08
C THR A 349 -14.47 13.51 -10.70
N ILE A 350 -15.12 12.39 -10.40
CA ILE A 350 -15.73 12.20 -9.07
C ILE A 350 -14.67 12.04 -7.99
N SER A 351 -13.61 11.27 -8.28
CA SER A 351 -12.53 11.02 -7.33
C SER A 351 -11.81 12.31 -6.91
N SER A 352 -11.58 13.25 -7.83
CA SER A 352 -10.83 14.48 -7.56
C SER A 352 -11.44 15.34 -6.44
N HIS A 353 -12.77 15.40 -6.36
CA HIS A 353 -13.46 16.11 -5.28
C HIS A 353 -13.15 15.55 -3.89
N PHE A 354 -12.92 14.24 -3.79
CA PHE A 354 -12.65 13.57 -2.53
C PHE A 354 -11.17 13.58 -2.15
N GLU A 355 -10.24 13.57 -3.12
CA GLU A 355 -8.81 13.63 -2.82
C GLU A 355 -8.44 14.91 -2.06
N GLY A 356 -8.85 16.08 -2.56
CA GLY A 356 -8.59 17.36 -1.87
C GLY A 356 -9.24 17.44 -0.49
N LEU A 357 -10.46 16.93 -0.34
CA LEU A 357 -11.15 16.88 0.95
C LEU A 357 -10.42 15.98 1.95
N ILE A 358 -9.95 14.81 1.51
CA ILE A 358 -9.24 13.85 2.36
C ILE A 358 -7.91 14.43 2.82
N GLU A 359 -7.15 15.08 1.94
CA GLU A 359 -5.90 15.76 2.32
C GLU A 359 -6.14 16.85 3.37
N GLU A 360 -7.20 17.64 3.21
CA GLU A 360 -7.55 18.69 4.17
C GLU A 360 -7.96 18.11 5.53
N ILE A 361 -8.74 17.02 5.55
CA ILE A 361 -9.12 16.33 6.79
C ILE A 361 -7.88 15.78 7.50
N ILE A 362 -6.94 15.17 6.77
CA ILE A 362 -5.69 14.67 7.35
C ILE A 362 -4.90 15.83 7.96
N SER A 363 -4.71 16.92 7.21
CA SER A 363 -4.02 18.13 7.65
C SER A 363 -4.64 18.70 8.93
N ALA A 364 -5.97 18.87 8.95
CA ALA A 364 -6.70 19.41 10.10
C ALA A 364 -6.60 18.53 11.35
N ASN A 365 -6.60 17.20 11.20
CA ASN A 365 -6.56 16.27 12.32
C ASN A 365 -5.14 15.89 12.76
N SER A 366 -4.12 16.19 11.95
CA SER A 366 -2.75 15.68 12.14
C SER A 366 -1.73 16.81 12.23
N ASN A 367 -2.07 17.92 12.88
CA ASN A 367 -1.19 19.07 13.10
C ASN A 367 -0.56 19.63 11.79
N GLY A 368 -1.35 19.72 10.72
CA GLY A 368 -0.90 20.24 9.43
C GLY A 368 -0.09 19.24 8.59
N GLN A 369 -0.04 17.97 8.99
CA GLN A 369 0.62 16.91 8.22
C GLN A 369 0.00 16.81 6.83
N LYS A 370 0.86 16.83 5.81
CA LYS A 370 0.49 16.63 4.42
C LYS A 370 0.87 15.23 3.94
N ILE A 371 0.18 14.77 2.92
CA ILE A 371 0.42 13.46 2.31
C ILE A 371 1.31 13.58 1.08
N LYS A 372 2.27 12.66 0.92
CA LYS A 372 2.97 12.48 -0.35
C LYS A 372 2.15 11.58 -1.26
N ASN A 373 1.78 12.12 -2.42
CA ASN A 373 1.09 11.36 -3.47
C ASN A 373 2.10 10.73 -4.43
N ILE A 374 1.83 9.50 -4.79
CA ILE A 374 2.60 8.71 -5.73
C ILE A 374 1.62 8.08 -6.71
N ALA A 375 1.95 8.15 -8.00
CA ALA A 375 1.17 7.50 -9.03
C ALA A 375 2.05 6.48 -9.78
N MET A 376 1.45 5.37 -10.16
CA MET A 376 2.08 4.37 -11.03
C MET A 376 1.36 4.39 -12.36
N SER A 377 2.12 4.40 -13.46
CA SER A 377 1.54 4.31 -14.79
C SER A 377 2.41 3.50 -15.73
N ALA A 378 1.78 2.83 -16.69
CA ALA A 378 2.45 2.28 -17.87
C ALA A 378 2.56 3.32 -19.01
N THR A 379 1.75 4.38 -18.98
CA THR A 379 1.66 5.40 -20.04
C THR A 379 1.76 6.81 -19.45
N LEU A 380 2.35 7.73 -20.19
CA LEU A 380 2.50 9.14 -19.78
C LEU A 380 1.50 10.08 -20.48
N ASN A 381 0.67 9.57 -21.39
CA ASN A 381 -0.23 10.39 -22.19
C ASN A 381 -1.26 11.11 -21.31
N GLY A 382 -1.19 12.44 -21.29
CA GLY A 382 -2.10 13.30 -20.52
C GLY A 382 -1.85 13.30 -19.02
N ILE A 383 -0.71 12.79 -18.55
CA ILE A 383 -0.44 12.62 -17.11
C ILE A 383 -0.46 13.95 -16.34
N ASP A 384 0.09 15.02 -16.92
CA ASP A 384 0.15 16.32 -16.24
C ASP A 384 -1.25 16.89 -15.99
N ALA A 385 -2.12 16.84 -17.01
CA ALA A 385 -3.51 17.27 -16.90
C ALA A 385 -4.27 16.39 -15.91
N GLN A 386 -4.08 15.07 -15.98
CA GLN A 386 -4.74 14.13 -15.09
C GLN A 386 -4.35 14.36 -13.61
N ILE A 387 -3.07 14.63 -13.34
CA ILE A 387 -2.59 14.92 -11.99
C ILE A 387 -3.10 16.27 -11.48
N ASP A 388 -3.13 17.31 -12.31
CA ASP A 388 -3.72 18.60 -11.94
C ASP A 388 -5.22 18.48 -11.65
N GLU A 389 -5.95 17.72 -12.46
CA GLU A 389 -7.39 17.51 -12.28
C GLU A 389 -7.69 16.70 -11.01
N LEU A 390 -6.92 15.65 -10.72
CA LEU A 390 -7.13 14.78 -9.55
C LEU A 390 -6.67 15.41 -8.24
N TYR A 391 -5.50 16.03 -8.23
CA TYR A 391 -4.81 16.43 -7.00
C TYR A 391 -4.54 17.93 -6.90
N LYS A 392 -4.72 18.70 -7.98
CA LYS A 392 -4.28 20.12 -8.08
C LYS A 392 -2.80 20.29 -7.73
N LYS A 393 -1.98 19.35 -8.21
CA LYS A 393 -0.54 19.23 -7.98
C LYS A 393 0.21 19.12 -9.29
N LYS A 394 1.53 19.26 -9.25
CA LYS A 394 2.40 19.04 -10.43
C LYS A 394 2.82 17.57 -10.51
N ALA A 395 2.92 17.03 -11.71
CA ALA A 395 3.50 15.70 -11.91
C ALA A 395 5.04 15.78 -11.93
N PHE A 396 5.70 14.82 -11.28
CA PHE A 396 7.14 14.60 -11.38
C PHE A 396 7.39 13.18 -11.86
N VAL A 397 7.80 13.02 -13.12
CA VAL A 397 7.92 11.70 -13.75
C VAL A 397 9.27 11.07 -13.43
N ILE A 398 9.24 9.88 -12.84
CA ILE A 398 10.41 9.05 -12.57
C ILE A 398 10.33 7.84 -13.52
N SER A 399 11.10 7.87 -14.60
CA SER A 399 11.15 6.77 -15.57
C SER A 399 12.06 5.65 -15.08
N GLY A 400 11.52 4.43 -14.95
CA GLY A 400 12.30 3.22 -14.67
C GLY A 400 12.50 2.30 -15.87
N ASP A 401 11.78 2.54 -16.97
CA ASP A 401 12.09 1.95 -18.29
C ASP A 401 12.80 2.95 -19.20
N PRO A 402 13.59 2.49 -20.20
CA PRO A 402 13.90 3.33 -21.33
C PRO A 402 12.57 3.74 -21.98
N GLN A 403 12.49 4.96 -22.52
CA GLN A 403 11.52 5.20 -23.59
C GLN A 403 11.87 4.22 -24.72
N THR A 404 11.23 3.07 -24.77
CA THR A 404 11.65 1.93 -25.60
C THR A 404 11.37 2.12 -27.08
N GLU A 405 10.85 3.27 -27.52
CA GLU A 405 10.51 3.46 -28.93
C GLU A 405 11.18 4.62 -29.66
N LEU A 406 11.97 5.48 -29.02
CA LEU A 406 12.68 6.53 -29.77
C LEU A 406 14.12 6.71 -29.24
N ASN A 407 15.06 6.15 -30.00
CA ASN A 407 16.51 6.41 -29.98
C ASN A 407 17.40 5.44 -29.13
N PRO A 408 18.28 4.63 -29.79
CA PRO A 408 19.22 3.70 -29.14
C PRO A 408 20.25 4.33 -28.19
N SER A 409 20.30 5.66 -28.09
CA SER A 409 21.35 6.43 -27.42
C SER A 409 21.04 6.76 -25.95
N PHE A 410 19.82 6.51 -25.47
CA PHE A 410 19.40 6.85 -24.09
C PHE A 410 18.99 5.62 -23.29
N LYS A 411 20.00 4.83 -22.88
CA LYS A 411 19.82 3.73 -21.91
C LYS A 411 20.32 4.19 -20.54
N LEU A 412 19.45 4.87 -19.79
CA LEU A 412 19.82 5.41 -18.46
C LEU A 412 20.07 4.32 -17.40
N PHE A 413 19.49 3.13 -17.54
CA PHE A 413 19.54 2.09 -16.49
C PHE A 413 19.90 0.67 -16.97
N PHE A 414 20.39 0.49 -18.20
CA PHE A 414 20.63 -0.85 -18.77
C PHE A 414 21.91 -0.96 -19.62
N LYS A 415 22.59 -2.11 -19.52
CA LYS A 415 23.68 -2.57 -20.40
C LYS A 415 23.14 -3.65 -21.35
N LYS A 416 23.42 -3.54 -22.66
CA LYS A 416 23.06 -4.58 -23.65
C LYS A 416 24.03 -5.77 -23.48
N THR A 417 23.50 -6.99 -23.32
CA THR A 417 24.24 -8.25 -23.47
C THR A 417 23.82 -8.90 -24.79
N GLU A 418 24.70 -9.67 -25.43
CA GLU A 418 24.48 -10.21 -26.78
C GLU A 418 23.41 -11.31 -26.88
N THR A 419 22.85 -11.75 -25.75
CA THR A 419 21.85 -12.82 -25.69
C THR A 419 20.42 -12.31 -25.90
N ILE A 420 19.79 -12.75 -26.99
CA ILE A 420 18.37 -12.55 -27.30
C ILE A 420 17.56 -13.46 -26.38
N ASN A 421 16.82 -12.90 -25.42
CA ASN A 421 16.12 -13.72 -24.43
C ASN A 421 14.67 -14.09 -24.77
N ARG A 422 13.99 -13.48 -25.76
CA ARG A 422 12.64 -13.90 -26.19
C ARG A 422 12.32 -13.54 -27.65
N LEU A 423 11.79 -14.51 -28.40
CA LEU A 423 11.04 -14.33 -29.64
C LEU A 423 9.56 -14.63 -29.35
N ILE A 424 8.66 -13.71 -29.73
CA ILE A 424 7.21 -13.91 -29.64
C ILE A 424 6.68 -13.95 -31.08
N TYR A 425 6.10 -15.07 -31.47
CA TYR A 425 5.35 -15.20 -32.72
C TYR A 425 3.86 -15.09 -32.41
N GLY A 426 3.17 -14.15 -33.07
CA GLY A 426 1.71 -14.14 -33.15
C GLY A 426 1.30 -14.49 -34.57
N MET A 427 0.46 -15.51 -34.74
CA MET A 427 -0.24 -15.75 -36.00
C MET A 427 -1.69 -15.29 -35.82
N VAL A 428 -2.16 -14.46 -36.75
CA VAL A 428 -3.57 -14.13 -36.89
C VAL A 428 -4.15 -15.14 -37.90
N PRO A 429 -5.17 -15.94 -37.55
CA PRO A 429 -5.87 -16.74 -38.54
C PRO A 429 -6.69 -15.80 -39.46
N ASN A 430 -6.56 -16.01 -40.77
CA ASN A 430 -7.41 -15.39 -41.79
C ASN A 430 -8.84 -15.94 -41.76
#